data_AF-B8GM33-F1
#
_entry.id   AF-B8GM33-F1
#
_cell.length_a   1.000
_cell.length_b   1.000
_cell.length_c   1.000
_cell.angle_alpha   90.00
_cell.angle_beta   90.00
_cell.angle_gamma   90.00
#
_symmetry.space_group_name_H-M   'P 1'
#
loop_
_entity.id
_entity.type
_entity.pdbx_description
1 polymer ?
#
loop_
_entity_poly.entity_id
_entity_poly.type
_entity_poly.pdbx_seq_one_letter_code
_entity_poly.pdbx_strand_id
1 'polypeptide(L)'
;MNTLPWYAAGLGAALLWGIHYPLLEHALKRVSLVTVLVLTVLPVLVVALVFRDTLWRDALVLASMDWPDRARILLLSVTSLAATVMLFLAIGGRNATLASLIEITYPLFVVLFTWLLFRQVHVTPSAAIGGVLVMAGATLIIWNHP
;
A
#
# COMPACT_ATOMS: atom_id res chain seq x y z
N MET A 1 -9.69 15.24 -15.68
CA MET A 1 -8.85 14.07 -16.02
C MET A 1 -7.42 14.42 -15.62
N ASN A 2 -6.78 13.62 -14.77
CA ASN A 2 -5.41 13.91 -14.30
C ASN A 2 -4.45 13.94 -15.50
N THR A 3 -3.76 15.06 -15.68
CA THR A 3 -2.77 15.27 -16.75
C THR A 3 -1.40 14.65 -16.43
N LEU A 4 -1.25 14.04 -15.25
CA LEU A 4 -0.01 13.40 -14.82
C LEU A 4 0.10 11.97 -15.41
N PRO A 5 1.18 11.64 -16.13
CA PRO A 5 1.40 10.29 -16.62
C PRO A 5 1.46 9.26 -15.49
N TRP A 6 0.90 8.07 -15.70
CA TRP A 6 0.80 7.01 -14.68
C TRP A 6 2.17 6.59 -14.12
N TYR A 7 3.21 6.55 -14.96
CA TYR A 7 4.57 6.19 -14.52
C TYR A 7 5.21 7.29 -13.69
N ALA A 8 4.89 8.57 -13.95
CA ALA A 8 5.36 9.69 -13.15
C ALA A 8 4.69 9.68 -11.77
N ALA A 9 3.39 9.38 -11.71
CA ALA A 9 2.68 9.18 -10.44
C ALA A 9 3.26 7.98 -9.66
N GLY A 10 3.57 6.87 -10.35
CA GLY A 10 4.21 5.70 -9.74
C GLY A 10 5.59 5.99 -9.15
N LEU A 11 6.44 6.71 -9.90
CA LEU A 11 7.75 7.16 -9.39
C LEU A 11 7.63 8.15 -8.23
N GLY A 12 6.67 9.08 -8.31
CA GLY A 12 6.36 10.00 -7.22
C GLY A 12 5.93 9.25 -5.94
N ALA A 13 5.09 8.23 -6.09
CA ALA A 13 4.69 7.37 -4.97
C ALA A 13 5.90 6.64 -4.37
N ALA A 14 6.79 6.06 -5.20
CA ALA A 14 7.99 5.38 -4.72
C ALA A 14 8.92 6.33 -3.93
N LEU A 15 9.12 7.56 -4.42
CA LEU A 15 9.89 8.59 -3.71
C LEU A 15 9.27 8.97 -2.37
N LEU A 16 7.95 9.20 -2.34
CA LEU A 16 7.24 9.57 -1.12
C LEU A 16 7.27 8.43 -0.09
N TRP A 17 7.10 7.18 -0.51
CA TRP A 17 7.27 6.01 0.38
C TRP A 17 8.70 5.90 0.91
N GLY A 18 9.71 6.17 0.07
CA GLY A 18 11.12 6.19 0.47
C GLY A 18 11.45 7.25 1.54
N ILE A 19 10.74 8.39 1.54
CA ILE A 19 10.83 9.41 2.61
C ILE A 19 10.01 8.97 3.84
N HIS A 20 8.83 8.39 3.60
CA HIS A 20 7.88 8.05 4.65
C HIS A 20 8.43 6.97 5.60
N TYR A 21 9.13 5.94 5.09
CA TYR A 21 9.60 4.83 5.92
C TYR A 21 10.63 5.21 6.98
N PRO A 22 11.69 5.99 6.68
CA PRO A 22 12.59 6.49 7.72
C PRO A 22 11.88 7.36 8.77
N LEU A 23 10.88 8.17 8.37
CA LEU A 23 10.08 8.96 9.29
C LEU A 23 9.21 8.08 10.20
N LEU A 24 8.61 7.03 9.65
CA LEU A 24 7.87 6.03 10.43
C LEU A 24 8.77 5.32 11.44
N GLU A 25 9.95 4.86 11.01
CA GLU A 25 10.93 4.25 11.91
C GLU A 25 11.31 5.21 13.04
N HIS A 26 11.58 6.48 12.71
CA HIS A 26 11.88 7.50 13.71
C HIS A 26 10.74 7.71 14.71
N ALA A 27 9.49 7.72 14.24
CA ALA A 27 8.31 7.89 15.09
C ALA A 27 8.06 6.65 15.97
N LEU A 28 8.12 5.44 15.41
CA LEU A 28 7.89 4.18 16.12
C LEU A 28 8.92 3.93 17.24
N LYS A 29 10.11 4.52 17.15
CA LYS A 29 11.12 4.51 18.24
C LYS A 29 10.78 5.44 19.42
N ARG A 30 9.79 6.32 19.28
CA ARG A 30 9.49 7.39 20.25
C ARG A 30 8.06 7.34 20.78
N VAL A 31 7.12 6.90 19.97
CA VAL A 31 5.69 6.85 20.31
C VAL A 31 5.12 5.49 19.94
N SER A 32 3.95 5.18 20.51
CA SER A 32 3.29 3.90 20.26
C SER A 32 2.88 3.74 18.79
N LEU A 33 2.78 2.49 18.32
CA LEU A 33 2.26 2.15 17.00
C LEU A 33 0.88 2.79 16.74
N VAL A 34 0.00 2.80 17.75
CA VAL A 34 -1.33 3.42 17.66
C VAL A 34 -1.23 4.92 17.43
N THR A 35 -0.32 5.60 18.12
CA THR A 35 -0.04 7.03 17.90
C THR A 35 0.38 7.28 16.45
N VAL A 36 1.30 6.47 15.92
CA VAL A 36 1.76 6.61 14.52
C VAL A 36 0.63 6.37 13.53
N LEU A 37 -0.23 5.36 13.73
CA LEU A 37 -1.42 5.12 12.90
C LEU A 37 -2.36 6.32 12.88
N VAL A 38 -2.64 6.92 14.04
CA VAL A 38 -3.52 8.10 14.09
C VAL A 38 -2.89 9.26 13.32
N LEU A 39 -1.59 9.49 13.47
CA LEU A 39 -0.88 10.54 12.75
C LEU A 39 -0.95 10.39 11.22
N THR A 40 -0.92 9.15 10.69
CA THR A 40 -1.04 8.93 9.24
C THR A 40 -2.46 9.13 8.71
N VAL A 41 -3.48 9.01 9.57
CA VAL A 41 -4.90 9.19 9.19
C VAL A 41 -5.33 10.66 9.24
N LEU A 42 -4.70 11.52 10.04
CA LEU A 42 -5.08 12.94 10.17
C LEU A 42 -5.18 13.69 8.82
N PRO A 43 -4.21 13.58 7.89
CA PRO A 43 -4.32 14.24 6.58
C PRO A 43 -5.50 13.68 5.76
N VAL A 44 -5.81 12.40 5.87
CA VAL A 44 -6.94 11.76 5.18
C VAL A 44 -8.27 12.32 5.69
N LEU A 45 -8.38 12.58 7.00
CA LEU A 45 -9.58 13.22 7.57
C LEU A 45 -9.77 14.64 7.04
N VAL A 46 -8.68 15.41 6.88
CA VAL A 46 -8.75 16.75 6.27
C VAL A 46 -9.22 16.66 4.82
N VAL A 47 -8.68 15.73 4.03
CA VAL A 47 -9.15 15.45 2.66
C VAL A 47 -10.63 15.08 2.67
N ALA A 48 -11.08 14.23 3.58
CA ALA A 48 -12.47 13.82 3.67
C ALA A 48 -13.42 15.00 3.94
N LEU A 49 -13.01 15.96 4.78
CA LEU A 49 -13.80 17.17 5.03
C LEU A 49 -13.89 18.08 3.79
N VAL A 50 -12.77 18.26 3.07
CA VAL A 50 -12.70 19.07 1.86
C VAL A 50 -13.56 18.48 0.73
N PHE A 51 -13.55 17.14 0.59
CA PHE A 51 -14.24 16.43 -0.49
C PHE A 51 -15.54 15.74 -0.05
N ARG A 52 -16.19 16.24 1.02
CA ARG A 52 -17.38 15.62 1.62
C ARG A 52 -18.51 15.32 0.63
N ASP A 53 -18.75 16.19 -0.34
CA ASP A 53 -19.87 16.05 -1.28
C ASP A 53 -19.61 14.94 -2.30
N THR A 54 -18.34 14.72 -2.65
CA THR A 54 -17.91 13.57 -3.45
C THR A 54 -18.05 12.28 -2.65
N LEU A 55 -17.56 12.26 -1.41
CA LEU A 55 -17.69 11.09 -0.53
C LEU A 55 -19.16 10.72 -0.27
N TRP A 56 -20.04 11.70 -0.11
CA TRP A 56 -21.48 11.45 0.06
C TRP A 56 -22.10 10.80 -1.18
N ARG A 57 -21.77 11.30 -2.38
CA ARG A 57 -22.24 10.70 -3.64
C ARG A 57 -21.73 9.27 -3.79
N ASP A 58 -20.45 9.03 -3.53
CA ASP A 58 -19.86 7.69 -3.61
C ASP A 58 -20.45 6.75 -2.55
N ALA A 59 -20.80 7.25 -1.36
CA ALA A 59 -21.50 6.47 -0.34
C ALA A 59 -22.90 6.01 -0.80
N LEU A 60 -23.64 6.86 -1.53
CA LEU A 60 -24.91 6.47 -2.14
C LEU A 60 -24.72 5.41 -3.22
N VAL A 61 -23.66 5.53 -4.03
CA VAL A 61 -23.30 4.51 -5.03
C VAL A 61 -23.02 3.17 -4.33
N LEU A 62 -22.17 3.15 -3.30
CA LEU A 62 -21.88 1.95 -2.52
C LEU A 62 -23.13 1.34 -1.87
N ALA A 63 -24.06 2.17 -1.41
CA ALA A 63 -25.31 1.71 -0.83
C ALA A 63 -26.26 1.06 -1.85
N SER A 64 -26.16 1.45 -3.13
CA SER A 64 -26.97 0.91 -4.22
C SER A 64 -26.39 -0.36 -4.86
N MET A 65 -25.13 -0.71 -4.57
CA MET A 65 -24.48 -1.91 -5.11
C MET A 65 -25.02 -3.19 -4.48
N ASP A 66 -24.88 -4.30 -5.21
CA ASP A 66 -25.08 -5.62 -4.63
C ASP A 66 -24.01 -5.94 -3.56
N TRP A 67 -24.31 -6.92 -2.71
CA TRP A 67 -23.42 -7.24 -1.59
C TRP A 67 -22.03 -7.72 -2.04
N PRO A 68 -21.88 -8.59 -3.05
CA PRO A 68 -20.56 -9.05 -3.47
C PRO A 68 -19.63 -7.92 -3.93
N ASP A 69 -20.10 -6.97 -4.75
CA ASP A 69 -19.26 -5.87 -5.21
C ASP A 69 -18.98 -4.85 -4.11
N ARG A 70 -20.01 -4.54 -3.31
CA ARG A 70 -19.84 -3.70 -2.12
C ARG A 70 -18.81 -4.28 -1.16
N ALA A 71 -18.85 -5.60 -0.89
CA ALA A 71 -17.93 -6.27 0.00
C ALA A 71 -16.48 -6.21 -0.51
N ARG A 72 -16.26 -6.39 -1.81
CA ARG A 72 -14.93 -6.26 -2.44
C ARG A 72 -14.35 -4.86 -2.27
N ILE A 73 -15.18 -3.82 -2.39
CA ILE A 73 -14.74 -2.44 -2.16
C ILE A 73 -14.46 -2.19 -0.68
N LEU A 74 -15.36 -2.61 0.22
CA LEU A 74 -15.17 -2.42 1.66
C LEU A 74 -13.95 -3.17 2.20
N LEU A 75 -13.56 -4.29 1.57
CA LEU A 75 -12.34 -5.03 1.90
C LEU A 75 -11.08 -4.17 1.79
N LEU A 76 -11.07 -3.11 0.98
CA LEU A 76 -9.98 -2.12 0.92
C LEU A 76 -9.65 -1.56 2.30
N SER A 77 -10.68 -1.21 3.10
CA SER A 77 -10.48 -0.60 4.42
C SER A 77 -9.81 -1.56 5.40
N VAL A 78 -10.27 -2.80 5.42
CA VAL A 78 -9.76 -3.85 6.32
C VAL A 78 -8.34 -4.24 5.91
N THR A 79 -8.11 -4.48 4.63
CA THR A 79 -6.79 -4.86 4.11
C THR A 79 -5.78 -3.73 4.21
N SER A 80 -6.18 -2.47 3.98
CA SER A 80 -5.30 -1.31 4.16
C SER A 80 -4.87 -1.17 5.61
N LEU A 81 -5.79 -1.23 6.58
CA LEU A 81 -5.44 -1.13 7.99
C LEU A 81 -4.53 -2.29 8.42
N ALA A 82 -4.87 -3.52 8.05
CA ALA A 82 -4.07 -4.69 8.38
C ALA A 82 -2.66 -4.61 7.78
N ALA A 83 -2.53 -4.22 6.50
CA ALA A 83 -1.25 -4.04 5.84
C ALA A 83 -0.41 -2.94 6.51
N THR A 84 -1.01 -1.79 6.83
CA THR A 84 -0.31 -0.70 7.55
C THR A 84 0.18 -1.15 8.92
N VAL A 85 -0.64 -1.87 9.70
CA VAL A 85 -0.21 -2.41 11.00
C VAL A 85 0.95 -3.38 10.84
N MET A 86 0.88 -4.33 9.89
CA MET A 86 1.95 -5.30 9.63
C MET A 86 3.25 -4.61 9.22
N LEU A 87 3.16 -3.59 8.35
CA LEU A 87 4.31 -2.81 7.93
C LEU A 87 4.93 -2.06 9.12
N PHE A 88 4.13 -1.44 9.97
CA PHE A 88 4.64 -0.72 11.14
C PHE A 88 5.30 -1.66 12.15
N LEU A 89 4.74 -2.87 12.34
CA LEU A 89 5.37 -3.91 13.14
C LEU A 89 6.71 -4.36 12.55
N ALA A 90 6.79 -4.55 11.23
CA ALA A 90 8.04 -4.92 10.55
C ALA A 90 9.12 -3.84 10.71
N ILE A 91 8.75 -2.57 10.52
CA ILE A 91 9.65 -1.42 10.70
C ILE A 91 10.09 -1.30 12.17
N GLY A 92 9.14 -1.35 13.10
CA GLY A 92 9.41 -1.23 14.53
C GLY A 92 10.22 -2.40 15.11
N GLY A 93 10.09 -3.60 14.53
CA GLY A 93 10.84 -4.79 14.94
C GLY A 93 12.27 -4.84 14.41
N ARG A 94 12.56 -4.18 13.28
CA ARG A 94 13.91 -4.13 12.68
C ARG A 94 14.28 -2.71 12.27
N ASN A 95 14.01 -2.34 11.01
CA ASN A 95 14.24 -1.00 10.47
C ASN A 95 13.44 -0.81 9.16
N ALA A 96 13.32 0.44 8.73
CA ALA A 96 12.64 0.85 7.50
C ALA A 96 13.19 0.14 6.26
N THR A 97 14.52 0.05 6.13
CA THR A 97 15.18 -0.51 4.95
C THR A 97 14.79 -1.96 4.74
N LEU A 98 14.99 -2.82 5.74
CA LEU A 98 14.68 -4.24 5.63
C LEU A 98 13.18 -4.48 5.43
N ALA A 99 12.32 -3.74 6.14
CA ALA A 99 10.87 -3.85 5.96
C ALA A 99 10.45 -3.50 4.52
N SER A 100 11.00 -2.42 3.96
CA SER A 100 10.68 -1.97 2.59
C SER A 100 11.12 -2.95 1.51
N LEU A 101 12.24 -3.64 1.71
CA LEU A 101 12.78 -4.61 0.77
C LEU A 101 11.99 -5.91 0.76
N ILE A 102 11.51 -6.34 1.93
CA ILE A 102 10.56 -7.46 2.00
C ILE A 102 9.22 -7.05 1.38
N GLU A 103 8.77 -5.83 1.64
CA GLU A 103 7.49 -5.34 1.14
C GLU A 103 7.47 -5.24 -0.38
N ILE A 104 8.57 -4.88 -1.06
CA ILE A 104 8.63 -4.74 -2.53
C ILE A 104 8.32 -6.03 -3.29
N THR A 105 8.17 -7.16 -2.59
CA THR A 105 7.65 -8.43 -3.12
C THR A 105 6.13 -8.42 -3.37
N TYR A 106 5.39 -7.43 -2.88
CA TYR A 106 3.93 -7.29 -3.02
C TYR A 106 3.41 -7.38 -4.47
N PRO A 107 4.12 -6.95 -5.53
CA PRO A 107 3.63 -7.08 -6.91
C PRO A 107 3.29 -8.52 -7.30
N LEU A 108 3.99 -9.53 -6.73
CA LEU A 108 3.62 -10.94 -6.94
C LEU A 108 2.23 -11.24 -6.37
N PHE A 109 1.96 -10.77 -5.16
CA PHE A 109 0.68 -10.94 -4.50
C PHE A 109 -0.43 -10.15 -5.22
N VAL A 110 -0.12 -8.97 -5.76
CA VAL A 110 -1.06 -8.19 -6.60
C VAL A 110 -1.51 -9.00 -7.80
N VAL A 111 -0.59 -9.65 -8.52
CA VAL A 111 -0.93 -10.53 -9.65
C VAL A 111 -1.84 -11.66 -9.21
N LEU A 112 -1.45 -12.37 -8.14
CA LEU A 112 -2.21 -13.49 -7.60
C LEU A 112 -3.64 -13.08 -7.20
N PHE A 113 -3.78 -12.02 -6.42
CA PHE A 113 -5.08 -11.59 -5.92
C PHE A 113 -5.93 -10.90 -6.98
N THR A 114 -5.34 -10.24 -7.97
CA THR A 114 -6.08 -9.72 -9.13
C THR A 114 -6.74 -10.87 -9.91
N TRP A 115 -6.00 -11.97 -10.11
CA TRP A 115 -6.56 -13.17 -10.71
C TRP A 115 -7.59 -13.86 -9.80
N LEU A 116 -7.32 -14.00 -8.51
CA LEU A 116 -8.23 -14.71 -7.59
C LEU A 116 -9.56 -13.97 -7.38
N LEU A 117 -9.51 -12.65 -7.17
CA LEU A 117 -10.66 -11.82 -6.83
C LEU A 117 -11.47 -11.38 -8.06
N PHE A 118 -10.78 -11.08 -9.17
CA PHE A 118 -11.40 -10.48 -10.36
C PHE A 118 -11.25 -11.30 -11.63
N ARG A 119 -10.54 -12.43 -11.60
CA ARG A 119 -10.25 -13.29 -12.76
C ARG A 119 -9.53 -12.55 -13.89
N GLN A 120 -8.74 -11.54 -13.55
CA GLN A 120 -7.99 -10.73 -14.50
C GLN A 120 -6.50 -11.07 -14.45
N VAL A 121 -5.86 -11.14 -15.62
CA VAL A 121 -4.40 -11.30 -15.75
C VAL A 121 -3.87 -10.13 -16.55
N HIS A 122 -3.09 -9.27 -15.90
CA HIS A 122 -2.44 -8.11 -16.53
C HIS A 122 -0.93 -8.30 -16.71
N VAL A 123 -0.42 -9.52 -16.47
CA VAL A 123 1.01 -9.81 -16.50
C VAL A 123 1.47 -10.13 -17.91
N THR A 124 2.35 -9.31 -18.44
CA THR A 124 3.12 -9.62 -19.65
C THR A 124 4.35 -10.47 -19.29
N PRO A 125 4.92 -11.22 -20.24
CA PRO A 125 6.17 -11.96 -20.02
C PRO A 125 7.31 -11.06 -19.50
N SER A 126 7.40 -9.82 -19.98
CA SER A 126 8.39 -8.85 -19.51
C SER A 126 8.17 -8.44 -18.05
N ALA A 127 6.91 -8.24 -17.63
CA ALA A 127 6.58 -7.96 -16.23
C ALA A 127 6.89 -9.16 -15.32
N ALA A 128 6.68 -10.39 -15.80
CA ALA A 128 7.05 -11.59 -15.05
C ALA A 128 8.57 -11.71 -14.83
N ILE A 129 9.37 -11.49 -15.88
CA ILE A 129 10.84 -11.47 -15.78
C ILE A 129 11.30 -10.35 -14.84
N GLY A 130 10.75 -9.15 -14.99
CA GLY A 130 11.03 -8.03 -14.10
C GLY A 130 10.69 -8.34 -12.64
N GLY A 131 9.55 -8.99 -12.39
CA GLY A 131 9.16 -9.45 -11.05
C GLY A 131 10.17 -10.43 -10.46
N VAL A 132 10.64 -11.42 -11.24
CA VAL A 132 11.70 -12.35 -10.80
C VAL A 132 12.99 -11.60 -10.44
N LEU A 133 13.39 -10.61 -11.23
CA LEU A 133 14.58 -9.80 -10.95
C LEU A 133 14.42 -8.96 -9.68
N VAL A 134 13.24 -8.37 -9.45
CA VAL A 134 12.93 -7.65 -8.20
C VAL A 134 13.04 -8.57 -6.99
N MET A 135 12.49 -9.79 -7.07
CA MET A 135 12.59 -10.79 -6.00
C MET A 135 14.02 -11.24 -5.74
N ALA A 136 14.79 -11.48 -6.80
CA ALA A 136 16.20 -11.83 -6.69
C ALA A 136 17.00 -10.70 -6.04
N GLY A 137 16.75 -9.45 -6.43
CA GLY A 137 17.34 -8.27 -5.81
C GLY A 137 16.99 -8.14 -4.32
N ALA A 138 15.70 -8.26 -3.97
CA ALA A 138 15.26 -8.22 -2.58
C ALA A 138 15.90 -9.34 -1.74
N THR A 139 15.95 -10.57 -2.27
CA THR A 139 16.58 -11.71 -1.62
C THR A 139 18.07 -11.48 -1.39
N LEU A 140 18.78 -10.97 -2.39
CA LEU A 140 20.22 -10.66 -2.29
C LEU A 140 20.50 -9.61 -1.22
N ILE A 141 19.63 -8.60 -1.08
CA ILE A 141 19.82 -7.57 -0.05
C ILE A 141 19.50 -8.15 1.34
N ILE A 142 18.57 -9.08 1.48
CA ILE A 142 18.31 -9.74 2.77
C ILE A 142 19.43 -10.75 3.11
N TRP A 143 20.02 -11.37 2.09
CA TRP A 143 21.08 -12.36 2.23
C TRP A 143 22.31 -11.75 2.92
N ASN A 144 22.71 -12.31 4.06
CA ASN A 144 23.79 -11.82 4.94
C ASN A 144 23.54 -10.46 5.63
N HIS A 145 22.30 -9.97 5.72
CA HIS A 145 21.97 -8.87 6.63
C HIS A 145 21.65 -9.41 8.05
N PRO A 146 22.48 -9.12 9.08
CA PRO A 146 22.26 -9.58 10.46
C PRO A 146 21.04 -8.93 11.14
#